data_AF-A0A7J8U3M2-F1
#
_entry.id   AF-A0A7J8U3M2-F1
#
_cell.length_a   1.000
_cell.length_b   1.000
_cell.length_c   1.000
_cell.angle_alpha   90.00
_cell.angle_beta   90.00
_cell.angle_gamma   90.00
#
_symmetry.space_group_name_H-M   'P 1'
#
loop_
_entity.id
_entity.type
_entity.pdbx_description
1 polymer ?
#
loop_
_entity_poly.entity_id
_entity_poly.type
_entity_poly.pdbx_seq_one_letter_code
_entity_poly.pdbx_strand_id
1 'polypeptide(L)' 'MLQISDLSEKEAFYWYEDGLKPWVKHELRRQGITELTVAMAEAESLVKLGPTKDRFE' A
#
# COMPACT_ATOMS: atom_id res chain seq x y z
N MET A 1 18.96 23.84 3.89
CA MET A 1 19.23 22.40 3.69
C MET A 1 17.98 21.78 3.10
N LEU A 2 18.08 21.03 2.01
CA LEU A 2 16.97 20.23 1.48
C LEU A 2 16.88 18.96 2.33
N GLN A 3 15.77 18.77 3.05
CA GLN A 3 15.50 17.53 3.78
C GLN A 3 15.22 16.41 2.78
N ILE A 4 16.17 15.49 2.62
CA ILE A 4 16.07 14.33 1.71
C ILE A 4 15.36 13.14 2.40
N SER A 5 15.11 13.23 3.71
CA SER A 5 14.53 12.16 4.53
C SER A 5 13.15 11.69 4.04
N ASP A 6 12.24 12.60 3.69
CA ASP A 6 10.90 12.24 3.24
C ASP A 6 10.86 11.73 1.79
N LEU A 7 11.89 12.08 0.99
CA LEU A 7 11.97 11.62 -0.40
C LEU A 7 12.26 10.12 -0.43
N SER A 8 13.17 9.63 0.43
CA SER A 8 13.51 8.21 0.47
C SER A 8 12.35 7.34 0.96
N GLU A 9 11.55 7.83 1.90
CA GLU A 9 10.38 7.09 2.38
C GLU A 9 9.25 7.05 1.33
N LYS A 10 9.00 8.16 0.63
CA LYS A 10 8.04 8.20 -0.48
C LYS A 10 8.48 7.33 -1.66
N GLU A 11 9.76 7.33 -1.98
CA GLU A 11 10.34 6.45 -2.99
C GLU A 11 10.20 4.98 -2.57
N ALA A 12 10.50 4.65 -1.31
CA ALA A 12 10.33 3.30 -0.78
C ALA A 12 8.86 2.86 -0.79
N PHE A 13 7.92 3.74 -0.45
CA PHE A 13 6.48 3.50 -0.59
C PHE A 13 6.09 3.22 -2.03
N TYR A 14 6.57 4.03 -2.98
CA TYR A 14 6.28 3.85 -4.39
C TYR A 14 6.78 2.49 -4.91
N TRP A 15 8.03 2.12 -4.60
CA TRP A 15 8.60 0.83 -4.97
C TRP A 15 7.87 -0.35 -4.32
N TYR A 16 7.49 -0.20 -3.05
CA TYR A 16 6.71 -1.21 -2.35
C TYR A 16 5.35 -1.40 -3.00
N GLU A 17 4.61 -0.31 -3.22
CA GLU A 17 3.29 -0.34 -3.84
C GLU A 17 3.37 -1.02 -5.21
N ASP A 18 4.37 -0.69 -6.05
CA ASP A 18 4.51 -1.24 -7.40
C ASP A 18 4.56 -2.78 -7.44
N GLY A 19 5.17 -3.41 -6.43
CA GLY A 19 5.24 -4.87 -6.30
C GLY A 19 3.93 -5.56 -5.87
N LEU A 20 2.90 -4.80 -5.47
CA LEU A 20 1.64 -5.36 -4.97
C LEU A 20 0.68 -5.77 -6.10
N LYS A 21 -0.21 -6.71 -5.79
CA LYS A 21 -1.35 -7.05 -6.67
C LYS A 21 -2.24 -5.82 -6.88
N PRO A 22 -2.82 -5.61 -8.09
CA PRO A 22 -3.61 -4.42 -8.39
C PRO A 22 -4.75 -4.11 -7.40
N TRP A 23 -5.43 -5.13 -6.89
CA TRP A 23 -6.52 -4.96 -5.94
C TRP A 23 -6.04 -4.53 -4.54
N VAL A 24 -4.83 -4.92 -4.14
CA VAL A 24 -4.21 -4.48 -2.86
C VAL A 24 -3.82 -3.01 -2.98
N LYS A 25 -3.19 -2.61 -4.11
CA LYS A 25 -2.90 -1.20 -4.43
C LYS A 25 -4.17 -0.34 -4.32
N HIS A 26 -5.26 -0.81 -4.92
CA HIS A 26 -6.55 -0.10 -4.89
C HIS A 26 -7.09 0.10 -3.48
N GLU A 27 -7.03 -0.92 -2.62
CA GLU A 27 -7.58 -0.80 -1.26
C GLU A 27 -6.71 0.09 -0.36
N LEU A 28 -5.37 0.01 -0.47
CA LEU A 28 -4.47 0.93 0.25
C LEU A 28 -4.75 2.39 -0.13
N ARG A 29 -4.95 2.67 -1.43
CA ARG A 29 -5.33 4.01 -1.92
C ARG A 29 -6.72 4.44 -1.44
N ARG A 30 -7.69 3.53 -1.41
CA ARG A 30 -9.05 3.79 -0.88
C ARG A 30 -8.98 4.18 0.60
N GLN A 31 -8.11 3.54 1.37
CA GLN A 31 -7.89 3.83 2.79
C GLN A 31 -7.05 5.11 3.02
N GLY A 32 -6.47 5.71 1.97
CA GLY A 32 -5.66 6.92 2.07
C GLY A 32 -4.31 6.69 2.76
N ILE A 33 -3.78 5.46 2.72
CA ILE A 33 -2.52 5.11 3.39
C ILE A 33 -1.35 5.67 2.60
N THR A 34 -0.48 6.42 3.28
CA THR A 34 0.72 7.05 2.69
C THR A 34 2.02 6.68 3.41
N GLU A 35 1.94 6.06 4.59
CA GLU A 35 3.10 5.61 5.35
C GLU A 35 3.47 4.18 4.98
N LEU A 36 4.77 3.93 4.76
CA LEU A 36 5.26 2.63 4.29
C LEU A 36 4.99 1.51 5.29
N THR A 37 5.27 1.75 6.57
CA THR A 37 5.08 0.77 7.64
C THR A 37 3.61 0.36 7.78
N VAL A 38 2.69 1.33 7.67
CA VAL A 38 1.25 1.09 7.69
C VAL A 38 0.82 0.30 6.45
N ALA A 39 1.29 0.66 5.26
CA ALA A 39 0.99 -0.06 4.03
C ALA A 39 1.47 -1.51 4.06
N MET A 40 2.64 -1.78 4.66
CA MET A 40 3.15 -3.14 4.82
C MET A 40 2.24 -4.01 5.68
N ALA A 41 1.81 -3.50 6.84
CA ALA A 41 0.93 -4.22 7.74
C ALA A 41 -0.46 -4.47 7.11
N GLU A 42 -1.03 -3.46 6.46
CA GLU A 42 -2.35 -3.56 5.82
C GLU A 42 -2.32 -4.48 4.59
N ALA A 43 -1.28 -4.40 3.76
CA ALA A 43 -1.14 -5.29 2.62
C ALA A 43 -1.03 -6.77 3.05
N GLU A 44 -0.31 -7.07 4.13
CA GLU A 44 -0.27 -8.42 4.69
C GLU A 44 -1.64 -8.90 5.16
N SER A 45 -2.40 -8.03 5.84
CA SER A 45 -3.76 -8.31 6.29
C SER A 45 -4.70 -8.60 5.11
N LEU A 46 -4.67 -7.73 4.10
CA LEU A 46 -5.46 -7.86 2.87
C LEU A 46 -5.16 -9.17 2.16
N VAL A 47 -3.87 -9.49 1.93
CA VAL A 47 -3.47 -10.74 1.25
C VAL A 47 -3.95 -11.98 2.00
N LYS A 48 -3.94 -11.97 3.34
CA LYS A 48 -4.46 -13.08 4.17
C LYS A 48 -5.99 -13.22 4.04
N LEU A 49 -6.71 -12.12 3.92
CA LEU A 49 -8.18 -12.12 3.76
C LEU A 49 -8.62 -12.49 2.33
N GLY A 50 -7.75 -12.25 1.35
CA GLY A 50 -8.07 -12.39 -0.07
C GLY A 50 -9.06 -11.32 -0.54
N PRO A 51 -9.25 -11.16 -1.86
CA PRO A 51 -10.34 -10.32 -2.36
C PRO A 51 -11.65 -10.93 -1.87
N THR A 52 -12.38 -10.22 -1.00
CA THR A 52 -13.73 -10.60 -0.58
C THR A 52 -14.55 -10.82 -1.84
N LYS A 53 -14.98 -12.07 -2.08
CA LYS A 53 -15.74 -12.51 -3.25
C LYS A 53 -17.05 -11.71 -3.44
N ASP A 54 -17.55 -11.07 -2.39
CA ASP A 54 -18.77 -10.25 -2.36
C ASP A 54 -18.74 -8.91 -3.12
N ARG A 55 -17.61 -8.46 -3.68
CA ARG A 55 -17.53 -7.12 -4.32
C ARG A 55 -17.65 -7.11 -5.85
N PHE A 56 -17.99 -8.24 -6.48
CA PHE A 56 -18.15 -8.35 -7.94
C PHE A 56 -19.48 -8.98 -8.38
N GLU A 57 -20.52 -8.98 -7.54
CA GLU A 57 -21.90 -9.30 -7.95
C GLU A 57 -22.72 -8.03 -8.22
#